data_AF-A0A2W6CSZ4-F1
#
_entry.id   AF-A0A2W6CSZ4-F1
#
_cell.length_a   1.000
_cell.length_b   1.000
_cell.length_c   1.000
_cell.angle_alpha   90.00
_cell.angle_beta   90.00
_cell.angle_gamma   90.00
#
_symmetry.space_group_name_H-M   'P 1'
#
loop_
_entity.id
_entity.type
_entity.pdbx_description
1 polymer ?
#
loop_
_entity_poly.entity_id
_entity_poly.type
_entity_poly.pdbx_seq_one_letter_code
_entity_poly.pdbx_strand_id
1 'polypeptide(L)'
;MSDGEEPSDVVGVGDIRMVRTFRVGADGGLYPVNSASAWTEGWNTATCARGRNHTPPDPSCRCDFYVYAHPSYAQAQAPARQVMAVVAVHGAMEAGSRGARAEQARVDAVWLGPRVSDDLADAVQRRYPSLLVYRDRAAMLTDLPLGSLPGFREPRISERGHGLIRVALLLFLAVVAVIGIVPTTIAIANAPRAALWLAALAGSAGITLTGLAVRSSMVTFVGITALAWMVTAESTTTLGGILYRCLVLLVAAWVGIVWLRAAQPGRVIREPRLEAALRRWRGQLPGSR
;
A
#
# COMPACT_ATOMS: atom_id res chain seq x y z
N MET A 1 -22.52 -33.38 7.31
CA MET A 1 -22.95 -32.17 6.59
C MET A 1 -21.70 -31.48 6.11
N SER A 2 -21.43 -31.62 4.81
CA SER A 2 -20.30 -31.04 4.11
C SER A 2 -20.83 -29.79 3.46
N ASP A 3 -20.44 -28.62 3.97
CA ASP A 3 -20.74 -27.34 3.33
C ASP A 3 -19.94 -27.27 2.03
N GLY A 4 -20.61 -27.63 0.93
CA GLY A 4 -20.10 -27.45 -0.41
C GLY A 4 -19.96 -25.96 -0.68
N GLU A 5 -18.72 -25.50 -0.74
CA GLU A 5 -18.36 -24.17 -1.21
C GLU A 5 -18.73 -24.11 -2.70
N GLU A 6 -19.86 -23.47 -3.01
CA GLU A 6 -20.31 -23.23 -4.39
C GLU A 6 -19.19 -22.49 -5.15
N PRO A 7 -18.80 -22.98 -6.34
CA PRO A 7 -17.83 -22.27 -7.16
C PRO A 7 -18.35 -20.87 -7.46
N SER A 8 -17.56 -19.85 -7.12
CA SER A 8 -17.92 -18.45 -7.36
C SER A 8 -18.26 -18.25 -8.84
N ASP A 9 -19.52 -17.91 -9.12
CA ASP A 9 -20.02 -17.68 -10.47
C ASP A 9 -19.12 -16.70 -11.23
N VAL A 10 -18.79 -17.07 -12.47
CA VAL A 10 -18.12 -16.19 -13.43
C VAL A 10 -19.09 -15.04 -13.77
N VAL A 11 -18.85 -13.86 -13.19
CA VAL A 11 -19.72 -12.69 -13.39
C VAL A 11 -19.30 -11.88 -14.63
N GLY A 12 -20.04 -12.05 -15.74
CA GLY A 12 -20.25 -11.01 -16.76
C GLY A 12 -19.66 -11.26 -18.16
N VAL A 13 -20.44 -10.90 -19.19
CA VAL A 13 -19.99 -10.71 -20.59
C VAL A 13 -19.66 -9.23 -20.76
N GLY A 14 -18.37 -8.87 -20.70
CA GLY A 14 -17.87 -7.50 -20.87
C GLY A 14 -16.71 -7.16 -19.90
N ASP A 15 -15.93 -6.14 -20.25
CA ASP A 15 -14.82 -5.67 -19.39
C ASP A 15 -15.36 -4.89 -18.19
N ILE A 16 -14.82 -5.15 -16.99
CA ILE A 16 -15.16 -4.40 -15.78
C ILE A 16 -14.05 -3.40 -15.47
N ARG A 17 -14.41 -2.14 -15.25
CA ARG A 17 -13.44 -1.10 -14.85
C ARG A 17 -13.26 -1.07 -13.35
N MET A 18 -12.01 -1.13 -12.93
CA MET A 18 -11.60 -1.11 -11.53
C MET A 18 -10.36 -0.22 -11.39
N VAL A 19 -9.86 -0.02 -10.18
CA VAL A 19 -8.66 0.80 -9.97
C VAL A 19 -7.48 0.00 -9.44
N ARG A 20 -6.29 0.42 -9.86
CA ARG A 20 -5.02 -0.11 -9.36
C ARG A 20 -4.00 1.02 -9.26
N THR A 21 -2.95 0.82 -8.47
CA THR A 21 -1.80 1.72 -8.44
C THR A 21 -0.56 1.08 -9.06
N PHE A 22 0.29 1.95 -9.60
CA PHE A 22 1.58 1.61 -10.19
C PHE A 22 2.67 2.49 -9.59
N ARG A 23 3.91 2.03 -9.70
CA ARG A 23 5.08 2.90 -9.68
C ARG A 23 5.35 3.31 -11.12
N VAL A 24 5.66 4.58 -11.35
CA VAL A 24 6.10 5.05 -12.67
C VAL A 24 7.63 5.05 -12.68
N GLY A 25 8.22 4.28 -13.58
CA GLY A 25 9.68 4.23 -13.79
C GLY A 25 10.18 5.44 -14.58
N ALA A 26 11.50 5.68 -14.53
CA ALA A 26 12.15 6.74 -15.32
C ALA A 26 11.90 6.62 -16.84
N ASP A 27 11.62 5.41 -17.31
CA ASP A 27 11.32 5.07 -18.71
C ASP A 27 9.85 5.26 -19.08
N GLY A 28 9.05 5.87 -18.19
CA GLY A 28 7.61 6.00 -18.35
C GLY A 28 6.83 4.71 -18.10
N GLY A 29 7.49 3.60 -17.72
CA GLY A 29 6.84 2.31 -17.49
C GLY A 29 5.89 2.32 -16.29
N LEU A 30 4.77 1.62 -16.41
CA LEU A 30 3.81 1.36 -15.32
C LEU A 30 4.14 0.03 -14.65
N TYR A 31 4.81 0.10 -13.50
CA TYR A 31 5.27 -1.07 -12.76
C TYR A 31 4.33 -1.38 -11.59
N PRO A 32 3.82 -2.62 -11.47
CA PRO A 32 3.15 -3.06 -10.25
C PRO A 32 4.01 -2.80 -9.01
N VAL A 33 3.35 -2.56 -7.87
CA VAL A 33 4.04 -2.27 -6.59
C VAL A 33 5.07 -3.36 -6.24
N ASN A 34 4.77 -4.62 -6.55
CA ASN A 34 5.59 -5.79 -6.22
C ASN A 34 6.22 -6.48 -7.44
N SER A 35 6.34 -5.81 -8.59
CA SER A 35 6.99 -6.36 -9.78
C SER A 35 7.93 -5.36 -10.42
N ALA A 36 9.10 -5.82 -10.86
CA ALA A 36 10.04 -5.02 -11.62
C ALA A 36 9.81 -5.09 -13.14
N SER A 37 8.76 -5.77 -13.59
CA SER A 37 8.31 -5.76 -14.99
C SER A 37 7.18 -4.76 -15.15
N ALA A 38 7.34 -3.82 -16.08
CA ALA A 38 6.27 -2.92 -16.46
C ALA A 38 5.17 -3.70 -17.19
N TRP A 39 3.92 -3.25 -17.04
CA TRP A 39 2.85 -3.70 -17.93
C TRP A 39 3.10 -3.17 -19.34
N THR A 40 2.65 -3.94 -20.33
CA THR A 40 2.67 -3.55 -21.74
C THR A 40 1.39 -2.82 -22.11
N GLU A 41 1.43 -2.13 -23.25
CA GLU A 41 0.25 -1.57 -23.89
C GLU A 41 -0.78 -2.67 -24.19
N GLY A 42 -2.06 -2.37 -24.05
CA GLY A 42 -3.15 -3.31 -24.32
C GLY A 42 -3.37 -4.34 -23.21
N TRP A 43 -3.90 -5.50 -23.61
CA TRP A 43 -4.22 -6.59 -22.67
C TRP A 43 -2.95 -7.28 -22.16
N ASN A 44 -2.78 -7.28 -20.85
CA ASN A 44 -1.80 -8.07 -20.14
C ASN A 44 -2.50 -9.33 -19.62
N THR A 45 -1.84 -10.48 -19.71
CA THR A 45 -2.32 -11.75 -19.15
C THR A 45 -1.47 -12.11 -17.94
N ALA A 46 -2.13 -12.50 -16.84
CA ALA A 46 -1.45 -12.93 -15.65
C ALA A 46 -0.66 -14.21 -15.95
N THR A 47 0.52 -14.34 -15.34
CA THR A 47 1.36 -15.52 -15.52
C THR A 47 1.91 -15.98 -14.18
N CYS A 48 2.13 -17.29 -14.05
CA CYS A 48 2.73 -17.83 -12.86
C CYS A 48 4.20 -17.41 -12.75
N ALA A 49 4.53 -16.59 -11.76
CA ALA A 49 5.92 -16.22 -11.48
C ALA A 49 6.82 -17.41 -11.11
N ARG A 50 6.22 -18.57 -10.76
CA ARG A 50 6.92 -19.84 -10.50
C ARG A 50 7.02 -20.74 -11.74
N GLY A 51 6.46 -20.34 -12.87
CA GLY A 51 6.46 -21.14 -14.10
C GLY A 51 5.58 -22.40 -14.07
N ARG A 52 4.66 -22.51 -13.09
CA ARG A 52 3.75 -23.66 -13.01
C ARG A 52 2.65 -23.53 -14.06
N ASN A 53 2.22 -24.67 -14.61
CA ASN A 53 1.11 -24.75 -15.55
C ASN A 53 -0.22 -24.76 -14.79
N HIS A 54 -0.87 -23.61 -14.69
CA HIS A 54 -2.24 -23.45 -14.21
C HIS A 54 -2.83 -22.15 -14.79
N THR A 55 -4.15 -22.08 -14.88
CA THR A 55 -4.86 -20.89 -15.37
C THR A 55 -5.05 -19.87 -14.24
N PRO A 56 -4.56 -18.63 -14.40
CA PRO A 56 -4.90 -17.51 -13.52
C PRO A 56 -6.38 -17.09 -13.59
N PRO A 57 -6.96 -16.54 -12.51
CA PRO A 57 -6.49 -16.63 -11.14
C PRO A 57 -6.59 -18.09 -10.63
N ASP A 58 -5.61 -18.50 -9.84
CA ASP A 58 -5.59 -19.81 -9.18
C ASP A 58 -5.69 -19.58 -7.65
N PRO A 59 -6.61 -20.25 -6.92
CA PRO A 59 -6.78 -20.08 -5.47
C PRO A 59 -5.54 -20.43 -4.64
N SER A 60 -4.70 -21.34 -5.14
CA SER A 60 -3.45 -21.80 -4.53
C SER A 60 -2.22 -21.02 -5.00
N CYS A 61 -2.40 -20.06 -5.91
CA CYS A 61 -1.35 -19.20 -6.43
C CYS A 61 -1.67 -17.72 -6.22
N ARG A 62 -0.69 -16.86 -6.52
CA ARG A 62 -0.82 -15.39 -6.50
C ARG A 62 -0.56 -14.78 -7.88
N CYS A 63 -0.77 -15.60 -8.92
CA CYS A 63 -0.57 -15.24 -10.31
C CYS A 63 -1.82 -14.54 -10.82
N ASP A 64 -2.02 -13.28 -10.50
CA ASP A 64 -3.23 -12.55 -10.87
C ASP A 64 -2.99 -11.05 -10.93
N PHE A 65 -3.95 -10.36 -11.55
CA PHE A 65 -4.09 -8.93 -11.40
C PHE A 65 -5.07 -8.59 -10.29
N TYR A 66 -4.51 -8.24 -9.14
CA TYR A 66 -5.30 -7.62 -8.07
C TYR A 66 -5.75 -6.20 -8.41
N VAL A 67 -7.06 -5.98 -8.50
CA VAL A 67 -7.68 -4.68 -8.77
C VAL A 67 -8.70 -4.35 -7.68
N TYR A 68 -8.94 -3.06 -7.44
CA TYR A 68 -9.79 -2.57 -6.36
C TYR A 68 -11.10 -2.01 -6.90
N ALA A 69 -12.19 -2.31 -6.19
CA ALA A 69 -13.53 -1.80 -6.54
C ALA A 69 -13.68 -0.30 -6.25
N HIS A 70 -12.86 0.25 -5.36
CA HIS A 70 -12.97 1.64 -4.93
C HIS A 70 -11.56 2.27 -4.73
N PRO A 71 -11.34 3.54 -5.12
CA PRO A 71 -10.06 4.25 -4.99
C PRO A 71 -9.44 4.21 -3.59
N SER A 72 -10.24 4.33 -2.54
CA SER A 72 -9.76 4.33 -1.16
C SER A 72 -9.09 3.00 -0.76
N TYR A 73 -9.43 1.87 -1.38
CA TYR A 73 -8.76 0.59 -1.10
C TYR A 73 -7.34 0.53 -1.69
N ALA A 74 -7.10 1.24 -2.79
CA ALA A 74 -5.76 1.37 -3.37
C ALA A 74 -4.85 2.31 -2.54
N GLN A 75 -5.43 3.31 -1.85
CA GLN A 75 -4.69 4.38 -1.14
C GLN A 75 -3.81 3.91 0.02
N ALA A 76 -4.00 2.68 0.51
CA ALA A 76 -3.11 2.08 1.49
C ALA A 76 -1.68 1.89 0.96
N GLN A 77 -1.53 1.77 -0.36
CA GLN A 77 -0.23 1.67 -1.03
C GLN A 77 0.37 3.06 -1.21
N ALA A 78 1.65 3.23 -0.85
CA ALA A 78 2.33 4.52 -0.98
C ALA A 78 2.28 5.09 -2.43
N PRO A 79 2.50 4.27 -3.48
CA PRO A 79 2.40 4.74 -4.86
C PRO A 79 1.00 5.22 -5.28
N ALA A 80 -0.07 4.75 -4.63
CA ALA A 80 -1.46 5.13 -4.98
C ALA A 80 -1.76 6.60 -4.73
N ARG A 81 -0.90 7.30 -4.00
CA ARG A 81 -0.98 8.74 -3.79
C ARG A 81 -0.36 9.56 -4.92
N GLN A 82 0.33 8.91 -5.86
CA GLN A 82 1.01 9.55 -6.99
C GLN A 82 0.53 9.01 -8.33
N VAL A 83 0.14 7.74 -8.39
CA VAL A 83 -0.26 7.10 -9.63
C VAL A 83 -1.43 6.17 -9.34
N MET A 84 -2.56 6.44 -9.97
CA MET A 84 -3.75 5.58 -9.93
C MET A 84 -4.22 5.38 -11.35
N ALA A 85 -4.55 4.15 -11.70
CA ALA A 85 -5.04 3.84 -13.02
C ALA A 85 -6.43 3.23 -12.94
N VAL A 86 -7.26 3.57 -13.93
CA VAL A 86 -8.45 2.79 -14.25
C VAL A 86 -8.03 1.65 -15.15
N VAL A 87 -8.38 0.44 -14.75
CA VAL A 87 -7.98 -0.80 -15.38
C VAL A 87 -9.25 -1.55 -15.78
N ALA A 88 -9.37 -1.87 -17.06
CA ALA A 88 -10.32 -2.85 -17.54
C ALA A 88 -9.82 -4.25 -17.19
N VAL A 89 -10.68 -5.11 -16.65
CA VAL A 89 -10.38 -6.52 -16.38
C VAL A 89 -11.39 -7.41 -17.09
N HIS A 90 -10.91 -8.57 -17.55
CA HIS A 90 -11.72 -9.59 -18.23
C HIS A 90 -11.12 -10.99 -18.04
N GLY A 91 -11.83 -12.00 -18.57
CA GLY A 91 -11.46 -13.41 -18.41
C GLY A 91 -11.96 -13.97 -17.08
N ALA A 92 -11.24 -14.96 -16.55
CA ALA A 92 -11.55 -15.51 -15.24
C ALA A 92 -11.31 -14.46 -14.12
N MET A 93 -12.28 -14.32 -13.22
CA MET A 93 -12.24 -13.35 -12.12
C MET A 93 -12.70 -13.97 -10.81
N GLU A 94 -11.96 -13.72 -9.74
CA GLU A 94 -12.38 -14.02 -8.37
C GLU A 94 -12.72 -12.70 -7.67
N ALA A 95 -14.02 -12.48 -7.42
CA ALA A 95 -14.50 -11.32 -6.69
C ALA A 95 -14.25 -11.47 -5.18
N GLY A 96 -13.77 -10.41 -4.55
CA GLY A 96 -13.65 -10.29 -3.10
C GLY A 96 -14.29 -9.00 -2.61
N SER A 97 -14.37 -8.83 -1.29
CA SER A 97 -15.08 -7.69 -0.70
C SER A 97 -14.53 -6.30 -1.04
N ARG A 98 -13.28 -6.18 -1.49
CA ARG A 98 -12.61 -4.89 -1.79
C ARG A 98 -12.24 -4.72 -3.27
N GLY A 99 -12.51 -5.72 -4.09
CA GLY A 99 -12.01 -5.77 -5.46
C GLY A 99 -11.94 -7.21 -5.97
N ALA A 100 -11.15 -7.45 -7.01
CA ALA A 100 -11.10 -8.75 -7.68
C ALA A 100 -9.66 -9.15 -8.02
N ARG A 101 -9.46 -10.45 -8.21
CA ARG A 101 -8.29 -11.02 -8.88
C ARG A 101 -8.73 -11.37 -10.30
N ALA A 102 -8.02 -10.88 -11.31
CA ALA A 102 -8.37 -11.13 -12.70
C ALA A 102 -7.24 -11.82 -13.47
N GLU A 103 -7.63 -12.64 -14.44
CA GLU A 103 -6.75 -13.28 -15.41
C GLU A 103 -6.10 -12.26 -16.34
N GLN A 104 -6.88 -11.29 -16.84
CA GLN A 104 -6.43 -10.33 -17.83
C GLN A 104 -6.78 -8.90 -17.43
N ALA A 105 -5.90 -7.97 -17.78
CA ALA A 105 -6.04 -6.56 -17.41
C ALA A 105 -5.41 -5.63 -18.46
N ARG A 106 -6.07 -4.50 -18.74
CA ARG A 106 -5.56 -3.41 -19.58
C ARG A 106 -5.72 -2.10 -18.83
N VAL A 107 -4.72 -1.23 -18.93
CA VAL A 107 -4.82 0.13 -18.38
C VAL A 107 -5.56 1.00 -19.39
N ASP A 108 -6.74 1.51 -19.02
CA ASP A 108 -7.53 2.40 -19.88
C ASP A 108 -7.13 3.87 -19.65
N ALA A 109 -6.83 4.25 -18.40
CA ALA A 109 -6.37 5.59 -18.06
C ALA A 109 -5.48 5.61 -16.83
N VAL A 110 -4.67 6.66 -16.70
CA VAL A 110 -3.86 6.91 -15.51
C VAL A 110 -4.00 8.36 -15.05
N TRP A 111 -4.18 8.51 -13.75
CA TRP A 111 -3.99 9.76 -13.04
C TRP A 111 -2.57 9.84 -12.52
N LEU A 112 -1.88 10.93 -12.87
CA LEU A 112 -0.53 11.26 -12.43
C LEU A 112 -0.59 12.46 -11.50
N GLY A 113 -0.40 12.18 -10.20
CA GLY A 113 -0.47 13.15 -9.14
C GLY A 113 0.65 14.20 -9.17
N PRO A 114 0.57 15.21 -8.29
CA PRO A 114 1.39 16.41 -8.39
C PRO A 114 2.92 16.22 -8.27
N ARG A 115 3.40 15.06 -7.79
CA ARG A 115 4.85 14.78 -7.71
C ARG A 115 5.39 14.08 -8.95
N VAL A 116 4.55 13.76 -9.93
CA VAL A 116 4.96 13.23 -11.23
C VAL A 116 5.17 14.42 -12.16
N SER A 117 6.42 14.68 -12.57
CA SER A 117 6.75 15.79 -13.47
C SER A 117 6.06 15.67 -14.84
N ASP A 118 6.01 16.76 -15.60
CA ASP A 118 5.48 16.76 -16.97
C ASP A 118 6.32 15.89 -17.90
N ASP A 119 7.66 15.99 -17.84
CA ASP A 119 8.56 15.12 -18.62
C ASP A 119 8.27 13.62 -18.40
N LEU A 120 7.96 13.25 -17.16
CA LEU A 120 7.66 11.88 -16.79
C LEU A 120 6.26 11.46 -17.24
N ALA A 121 5.28 12.37 -17.20
CA ALA A 121 3.97 12.13 -17.79
C ALA A 121 4.05 11.96 -19.31
N ASP A 122 4.86 12.77 -19.99
CA ASP A 122 5.10 12.63 -21.42
C ASP A 122 5.80 11.31 -21.74
N ALA A 123 6.73 10.87 -20.89
CA ALA A 123 7.35 9.55 -21.03
C ALA A 123 6.34 8.42 -20.90
N VAL A 124 5.39 8.51 -19.96
CA VAL A 124 4.26 7.58 -19.84
C VAL A 124 3.42 7.61 -21.12
N GLN A 125 3.01 8.79 -21.60
CA GLN A 125 2.17 8.93 -22.80
C GLN A 125 2.85 8.38 -24.05
N ARG A 126 4.15 8.62 -24.24
CA ARG A 126 4.92 8.07 -25.37
C ARG A 126 4.99 6.54 -25.33
N ARG A 127 5.09 5.96 -24.13
CA ARG A 127 5.17 4.51 -23.95
C ARG A 127 3.82 3.81 -24.11
N TYR A 128 2.73 4.50 -23.75
CA TYR A 128 1.36 3.99 -23.79
C TYR A 128 0.48 4.92 -24.63
N PRO A 129 0.56 4.88 -25.98
CA PRO A 129 -0.10 5.87 -26.83
C PRO A 129 -1.63 5.86 -26.76
N SER A 130 -2.26 4.73 -26.43
CA SER A 130 -3.72 4.62 -26.27
C SER A 130 -4.22 4.96 -24.87
N LEU A 131 -3.31 5.14 -23.91
CA LEU A 131 -3.64 5.45 -22.52
C LEU A 131 -4.04 6.92 -22.38
N LEU A 132 -5.18 7.17 -21.73
CA LEU A 132 -5.58 8.52 -21.35
C LEU A 132 -4.82 8.94 -20.07
N VAL A 133 -4.11 10.07 -20.14
CA VAL A 133 -3.34 10.61 -19.01
C VAL A 133 -4.06 11.80 -18.40
N TYR A 134 -4.37 11.72 -17.10
CA TYR A 134 -5.08 12.73 -16.33
C TYR A 134 -4.19 13.36 -15.26
N ARG A 135 -4.36 14.66 -15.03
CA ARG A 135 -3.81 15.38 -13.85
C ARG A 135 -4.83 15.54 -12.72
N ASP A 136 -6.11 15.53 -13.07
CA ASP A 136 -7.21 15.51 -12.11
C ASP A 136 -7.77 14.09 -11.98
N ARG A 137 -7.67 13.54 -10.76
CA ARG A 137 -8.17 12.20 -10.43
C ARG A 137 -9.69 12.13 -10.49
N ALA A 138 -10.38 13.19 -10.10
CA ALA A 138 -11.84 13.22 -10.09
C ALA A 138 -12.38 13.22 -11.52
N ALA A 139 -11.75 13.99 -12.41
CA ALA A 139 -12.06 13.96 -13.85
C ALA A 139 -11.89 12.55 -14.42
N MET A 140 -10.74 11.89 -14.19
CA MET A 140 -10.50 10.52 -14.65
C MET A 140 -11.61 9.54 -14.23
N LEU A 141 -12.03 9.58 -12.96
CA LEU A 141 -13.06 8.67 -12.43
C LEU A 141 -14.48 9.04 -12.88
N THR A 142 -14.69 10.29 -13.31
CA THR A 142 -15.95 10.75 -13.89
C THR A 142 -16.08 10.28 -15.33
N ASP A 143 -15.00 10.42 -16.11
CA ASP A 143 -14.96 10.01 -17.53
C ASP A 143 -14.95 8.48 -17.68
N LEU A 144 -14.36 7.77 -16.70
CA LEU A 144 -14.25 6.32 -16.66
C LEU A 144 -14.84 5.77 -15.37
N PRO A 145 -16.18 5.70 -15.26
CA PRO A 145 -16.83 5.18 -14.07
C PRO A 145 -16.45 3.72 -13.82
N LEU A 146 -16.29 3.38 -12.55
CA LEU A 146 -15.93 2.03 -12.12
C LEU A 146 -17.14 1.10 -12.17
N GLY A 147 -16.90 -0.13 -12.58
CA GLY A 147 -17.89 -1.19 -12.53
C GLY A 147 -18.08 -1.74 -11.12
N SER A 148 -19.18 -2.48 -10.94
CA SER A 148 -19.50 -3.15 -9.68
C SER A 148 -19.76 -4.63 -9.93
N LEU A 149 -19.35 -5.47 -8.98
CA LEU A 149 -19.63 -6.90 -8.95
C LEU A 149 -20.38 -7.25 -7.66
N PRO A 150 -21.21 -8.30 -7.68
CA PRO A 150 -21.76 -8.87 -6.45
C PRO A 150 -20.66 -9.14 -5.43
N GLY A 151 -20.91 -8.73 -4.18
CA GLY A 151 -19.97 -8.93 -3.08
C GLY A 151 -18.97 -7.79 -2.86
N PHE A 152 -18.83 -6.83 -3.79
CA PHE A 152 -18.07 -5.62 -3.52
C PHE A 152 -18.73 -4.82 -2.39
N ARG A 153 -17.90 -4.34 -1.46
CA ARG A 153 -18.35 -3.53 -0.33
C ARG A 153 -17.81 -2.12 -0.48
N GLU A 154 -18.67 -1.15 -0.16
CA GLU A 154 -18.23 0.22 -0.02
C GLU A 154 -17.25 0.37 1.16
N PRO A 155 -16.27 1.28 1.04
CA PRO A 155 -15.37 1.58 2.14
C PRO A 155 -16.17 2.09 3.33
N ARG A 156 -15.95 1.50 4.50
CA ARG A 156 -16.57 1.96 5.75
C ARG A 156 -16.14 3.37 6.15
N ILE A 157 -14.96 3.79 5.71
CA ILE A 157 -14.37 5.09 6.03
C ILE A 157 -14.18 5.84 4.72
N SER A 158 -14.77 7.04 4.65
CA SER A 158 -14.62 7.93 3.51
C SER A 158 -13.21 8.51 3.43
N GLU A 159 -12.83 9.09 2.29
CA GLU A 159 -11.54 9.78 2.15
C GLU A 159 -11.37 10.92 3.17
N ARG A 160 -12.46 11.66 3.44
CA ARG A 160 -12.48 12.69 4.49
C ARG A 160 -12.23 12.09 5.86
N GLY A 161 -12.86 10.93 6.16
CA GLY A 161 -12.62 10.19 7.40
C GLY A 161 -11.15 9.78 7.55
N HIS A 162 -10.51 9.30 6.48
CA HIS A 162 -9.08 9.02 6.49
C HIS A 162 -8.21 10.27 6.72
N GLY A 163 -8.62 11.42 6.19
CA GLY A 163 -7.99 12.72 6.47
C GLY A 163 -8.04 13.08 7.95
N LEU A 164 -9.22 13.00 8.56
CA LEU A 164 -9.42 13.29 9.99
C LEU A 164 -8.63 12.32 10.88
N ILE A 165 -8.64 11.02 10.58
CA ILE A 165 -7.84 10.03 11.31
C ILE A 165 -6.35 10.38 11.26
N ARG A 166 -5.83 10.81 10.10
CA ARG A 166 -4.42 11.24 9.99
C ARG A 166 -4.14 12.45 10.85
N VAL A 167 -5.00 13.46 10.84
CA VAL A 167 -4.84 14.66 11.68
C VAL A 167 -4.88 14.28 13.16
N ALA A 168 -5.84 13.45 13.58
CA ALA A 168 -5.94 12.98 14.95
C ALA A 168 -4.69 12.19 15.38
N LEU A 169 -4.17 11.31 14.52
CA LEU A 169 -2.92 10.58 14.79
C LEU A 169 -1.72 11.53 14.90
N LEU A 170 -1.62 12.56 14.06
CA LEU A 170 -0.54 13.54 14.14
C LEU A 170 -0.62 14.37 15.42
N LEU A 171 -1.82 14.81 15.81
CA LEU A 171 -2.04 15.52 17.07
C LEU A 171 -1.70 14.63 18.28
N PHE A 172 -2.12 13.37 18.26
CA PHE A 172 -1.77 12.40 19.28
C PHE A 172 -0.25 12.22 19.40
N LEU A 173 0.45 12.05 18.27
CA LEU A 173 1.91 11.93 18.26
C LEU A 173 2.60 13.19 18.79
N ALA A 174 2.09 14.38 18.47
CA ALA A 174 2.63 15.62 19.01
C ALA A 174 2.47 15.69 20.54
N VAL A 175 1.30 15.29 21.07
CA VAL A 175 1.05 15.20 22.51
C VAL A 175 1.97 14.19 23.18
N VAL A 176 2.09 12.98 22.61
CA VAL A 176 3.02 11.93 23.11
C VAL A 176 4.47 12.40 23.08
N ALA A 177 4.88 13.12 22.03
CA ALA A 177 6.23 13.67 21.93
C ALA A 177 6.50 14.65 23.09
N VAL A 178 5.58 15.58 23.35
CA VAL A 178 5.70 16.57 24.45
C VAL A 178 5.72 15.88 25.81
N ILE A 179 4.77 14.97 26.07
CA ILE A 179 4.70 14.23 27.33
C ILE A 179 6.00 13.45 27.54
N GLY A 180 6.45 12.72 26.52
CA GLY A 180 7.63 11.87 26.61
C GLY A 180 8.96 12.63 26.75
N ILE A 181 9.00 13.96 26.64
CA ILE A 181 10.19 14.76 27.00
C ILE A 181 10.29 14.92 28.53
N VAL A 182 9.15 14.97 29.23
CA VAL A 182 9.09 15.18 30.67
C VAL A 182 9.69 13.97 31.40
N PRO A 183 10.63 14.16 32.34
CA PRO A 183 11.15 13.06 33.17
C PRO A 183 10.01 12.32 33.87
N THR A 184 10.07 10.99 33.88
CA THR A 184 8.98 10.15 34.41
C THR A 184 8.66 10.48 35.86
N THR A 185 9.68 10.79 36.66
CA THR A 185 9.55 11.22 38.07
C THR A 185 8.66 12.46 38.25
N ILE A 186 8.69 13.40 37.29
CA ILE A 186 7.84 14.59 37.27
C ILE A 186 6.47 14.26 36.67
N ALA A 187 6.45 13.43 35.63
CA ALA A 187 5.25 13.05 34.89
C ALA A 187 4.29 12.20 35.72
N ILE A 188 4.76 11.43 36.71
CA ILE A 188 3.91 10.60 37.58
C ILE A 188 3.83 11.13 39.01
N ALA A 189 4.31 12.35 39.28
CA ALA A 189 4.40 12.92 40.63
C ALA A 189 3.04 13.09 41.33
N ASN A 190 1.93 13.12 40.59
CA ASN A 190 0.58 13.18 41.13
C ASN A 190 -0.41 12.44 40.23
N ALA A 191 -1.57 12.09 40.80
CA ALA A 191 -2.57 11.26 40.13
C ALA A 191 -3.04 11.82 38.77
N PRO A 192 -3.34 13.13 38.60
CA PRO A 192 -3.72 13.66 37.29
C PRO A 192 -2.64 13.50 36.21
N ARG A 193 -1.37 13.75 36.55
CA ARG A 193 -0.27 13.61 35.59
C ARG A 193 0.04 12.14 35.29
N ALA A 194 -0.01 11.29 36.30
CA ALA A 194 0.13 9.84 36.11
C ALA A 194 -0.98 9.28 35.20
N ALA A 195 -2.23 9.75 35.37
CA ALA A 195 -3.34 9.38 34.50
C ALA A 195 -3.09 9.82 33.04
N LEU A 196 -2.59 11.04 32.82
CA LEU A 196 -2.22 11.51 31.48
C LEU A 196 -1.12 10.67 30.83
N TRP A 197 -0.09 10.31 31.60
CA TRP A 197 1.00 9.44 31.15
C TRP A 197 0.49 8.04 30.76
N LEU A 198 -0.34 7.43 31.61
CA LEU A 198 -0.96 6.14 31.34
C LEU A 198 -1.91 6.19 30.15
N ALA A 199 -2.66 7.27 29.97
CA ALA A 199 -3.51 7.47 28.79
C ALA A 199 -2.70 7.56 27.49
N ALA A 200 -1.55 8.24 27.51
CA ALA A 200 -0.64 8.30 26.36
C ALA A 200 -0.04 6.92 26.02
N LEU A 201 0.36 6.14 27.03
CA LEU A 201 0.80 4.75 26.85
C LEU A 201 -0.30 3.86 26.28
N ALA A 202 -1.50 3.90 26.90
CA ALA A 202 -2.65 3.12 26.46
C ALA A 202 -3.09 3.47 25.04
N GLY A 203 -3.10 4.76 24.68
CA GLY A 203 -3.37 5.23 23.33
C GLY A 203 -2.36 4.70 22.31
N SER A 204 -1.07 4.72 22.65
CA SER A 204 0.00 4.22 21.78
C SER A 204 -0.09 2.70 21.58
N ALA A 205 -0.45 1.96 22.63
CA ALA A 205 -0.76 0.53 22.54
C ALA A 205 -2.01 0.27 21.69
N GLY A 206 -3.07 1.06 21.88
CA GLY A 206 -4.30 0.99 21.09
C GLY A 206 -4.05 1.21 19.59
N ILE A 207 -3.21 2.18 19.24
CA ILE A 207 -2.79 2.43 17.83
C ILE A 207 -2.01 1.22 17.29
N THR A 208 -1.10 0.67 18.08
CA THR A 208 -0.31 -0.52 17.68
C THR A 208 -1.23 -1.71 17.38
N LEU A 209 -2.12 -2.04 18.31
CA LEU A 209 -3.08 -3.13 18.18
C LEU A 209 -4.04 -2.92 17.02
N THR A 210 -4.53 -1.69 16.85
CA THR A 210 -5.38 -1.33 15.71
C THR A 210 -4.65 -1.52 14.39
N GLY A 211 -3.40 -1.06 14.30
CA GLY A 211 -2.53 -1.27 13.12
C GLY A 211 -2.37 -2.74 12.77
N LEU A 212 -2.15 -3.59 13.78
CA LEU A 212 -2.04 -5.04 13.61
C LEU A 212 -3.37 -5.65 13.13
N ALA A 213 -4.49 -5.29 13.77
CA ALA A 213 -5.81 -5.77 13.42
C ALA A 213 -6.21 -5.42 11.98
N VAL A 214 -5.88 -4.21 11.52
CA VAL A 214 -6.14 -3.77 10.13
C VAL A 214 -5.01 -4.11 9.15
N ARG A 215 -3.97 -4.80 9.62
CA ARG A 215 -2.77 -5.19 8.84
C ARG A 215 -2.08 -4.00 8.17
N SER A 216 -2.04 -2.85 8.84
CA SER A 216 -1.34 -1.65 8.36
C SER A 216 0.01 -1.52 9.06
N SER A 217 1.08 -1.92 8.36
CA SER A 217 2.45 -1.83 8.88
C SER A 217 2.84 -0.41 9.31
N MET A 218 2.38 0.61 8.61
CA MET A 218 2.65 2.01 8.95
C MET A 218 1.97 2.44 10.25
N VAL A 219 0.70 2.07 10.46
CA VAL A 219 -0.01 2.41 11.70
C VAL A 219 0.60 1.66 12.90
N THR A 220 0.93 0.38 12.71
CA THR A 220 1.65 -0.40 13.72
C THR A 220 3.00 0.23 14.06
N PHE A 221 3.78 0.63 13.06
CA PHE A 221 5.09 1.26 13.26
C PHE A 221 5.00 2.57 14.06
N VAL A 222 4.01 3.41 13.72
CA VAL A 222 3.72 4.65 14.44
C VAL A 222 3.41 4.36 15.92
N GLY A 223 2.53 3.38 16.19
CA GLY A 223 2.19 2.99 17.56
C GLY A 223 3.40 2.46 18.35
N ILE A 224 4.22 1.60 17.74
CA ILE A 224 5.45 1.05 18.37
C ILE A 224 6.45 2.16 18.68
N THR A 225 6.64 3.11 17.75
CA THR A 225 7.56 4.23 17.95
C THR A 225 7.08 5.13 19.10
N ALA A 226 5.78 5.41 19.17
CA ALA A 226 5.17 6.17 20.25
C ALA A 226 5.30 5.45 21.61
N LEU A 227 5.08 4.14 21.66
CA LEU A 227 5.30 3.32 22.85
C LEU A 227 6.77 3.34 23.30
N ALA A 228 7.69 3.09 22.37
CA ALA A 228 9.12 3.10 22.67
C ALA A 228 9.58 4.48 23.19
N TRP A 229 9.06 5.56 22.59
CA TRP A 229 9.32 6.93 23.06
C TRP A 229 8.90 7.14 24.52
N MET A 230 7.71 6.66 24.89
CA MET A 230 7.18 6.81 26.24
C MET A 230 7.93 5.95 27.27
N VAL A 231 8.19 4.67 26.97
CA VAL A 231 8.84 3.75 27.91
C VAL A 231 10.29 4.16 28.20
N THR A 232 10.96 4.80 27.24
CA THR A 232 12.40 5.10 27.36
C THR A 232 12.71 6.38 28.12
N ALA A 233 11.68 7.02 28.68
CA ALA A 233 11.86 8.08 29.67
C ALA A 233 12.46 7.58 31.00
N GLU A 234 12.53 6.26 31.22
CA GLU A 234 12.95 5.62 32.47
C GLU A 234 14.44 5.23 32.54
N SER A 235 15.30 5.76 31.68
CA SER A 235 16.74 5.42 31.74
C SER A 235 17.37 5.84 33.07
N THR A 236 18.18 4.96 33.67
CA THR A 236 18.88 5.20 34.94
C THR A 236 19.86 6.39 34.92
N THR A 237 20.25 6.84 33.72
CA THR A 237 21.08 8.04 33.53
C THR A 237 20.47 8.96 32.47
N THR A 238 20.56 10.28 32.67
CA THR A 238 20.05 11.28 31.72
C THR A 238 20.62 11.09 30.31
N LEU A 239 21.92 10.76 30.22
CA LEU A 239 22.59 10.51 28.94
C LEU A 239 22.04 9.27 28.23
N GLY A 240 21.79 8.17 28.97
CA GLY A 240 21.23 6.94 28.40
C GLY A 240 19.86 7.16 27.76
N GLY A 241 19.00 7.94 28.40
CA GLY A 241 17.66 8.26 27.89
C GLY A 241 17.70 9.12 26.64
N ILE A 242 18.58 10.12 26.60
CA ILE A 242 18.79 10.95 25.41
C ILE A 242 19.28 10.08 24.24
N LEU A 243 20.29 9.23 24.46
CA LEU A 243 20.85 8.37 23.42
C LEU A 243 19.80 7.39 22.87
N TYR A 244 18.98 6.78 23.73
CA TYR A 244 17.92 5.88 23.28
C TYR A 244 16.84 6.62 22.48
N ARG A 245 16.41 7.81 22.92
CA ARG A 245 15.46 8.65 22.18
C ARG A 245 16.00 9.04 20.81
N CYS A 246 17.27 9.41 20.72
CA CYS A 246 17.94 9.65 19.44
C CYS A 246 17.90 8.40 18.55
N LEU A 247 18.17 7.21 19.09
CA LEU A 247 18.10 5.96 18.33
C LEU A 247 16.68 5.68 17.80
N VAL A 248 15.64 5.86 18.63
CA VAL A 248 14.23 5.70 18.21
C VAL A 248 13.90 6.65 17.07
N LEU A 249 14.27 7.93 17.19
CA LEU A 249 14.04 8.93 16.15
C LEU A 249 14.83 8.63 14.87
N LEU A 250 16.06 8.14 14.98
CA LEU A 250 16.87 7.75 13.82
C LEU A 250 16.25 6.57 13.07
N VAL A 251 15.77 5.54 13.77
CA VAL A 251 15.07 4.40 13.16
C VAL A 251 13.75 4.87 12.53
N ALA A 252 12.98 5.71 13.21
CA ALA A 252 11.74 6.28 12.67
C ALA A 252 11.98 7.12 11.41
N ALA A 253 12.99 8.00 11.44
CA ALA A 253 13.40 8.80 10.29
C ALA A 253 13.87 7.91 9.14
N TRP A 254 14.68 6.89 9.40
CA TRP A 254 15.15 5.94 8.40
C TRP A 254 13.98 5.21 7.71
N VAL A 255 13.04 4.65 8.48
CA VAL A 255 11.84 3.98 7.94
C VAL A 255 11.00 4.96 7.12
N GLY A 256 10.81 6.19 7.62
CA GLY A 256 10.13 7.26 6.88
C GLY A 256 10.81 7.57 5.55
N ILE A 257 12.14 7.71 5.52
CA ILE A 257 12.93 7.94 4.31
C ILE A 257 12.79 6.77 3.34
N VAL A 258 12.91 5.52 3.81
CA VAL A 258 12.74 4.33 2.98
C VAL A 258 11.35 4.31 2.34
N TRP A 259 10.32 4.61 3.11
CA TRP A 259 8.94 4.63 2.63
C TRP A 259 8.69 5.76 1.62
N LEU A 260 9.20 6.97 1.89
CA LEU A 260 9.14 8.09 0.96
C LEU A 260 9.88 7.76 -0.35
N ARG A 261 11.07 7.16 -0.27
CA ARG A 261 11.85 6.73 -1.44
C ARG A 261 11.18 5.60 -2.22
N ALA A 262 10.43 4.72 -1.57
CA ALA A 262 9.65 3.67 -2.24
C ALA A 262 8.48 4.26 -3.06
N ALA A 263 8.01 5.46 -2.67
CA ALA A 263 6.91 6.16 -3.32
C ALA A 263 7.35 7.23 -4.35
N GLN A 264 8.66 7.42 -4.58
CA GLN A 264 9.17 8.42 -5.52
C GLN A 264 8.91 7.99 -6.98
N PRO A 265 8.17 8.79 -7.78
CA PRO A 265 8.03 8.57 -9.21
C PRO A 265 9.35 8.77 -9.95
N GLY A 266 9.50 8.13 -11.12
CA GLY A 266 10.64 8.34 -12.02
C GLY A 266 11.92 7.65 -11.57
N ARG A 267 11.87 6.79 -10.55
CA ARG A 267 13.04 6.01 -10.14
C ARG A 267 13.29 4.88 -11.14
N VAL A 268 14.57 4.58 -11.40
CA VAL A 268 14.93 3.37 -12.13
C VAL A 268 14.52 2.15 -11.30
N ILE A 269 13.54 1.40 -11.79
CA ILE A 269 13.07 0.17 -11.17
C ILE A 269 13.94 -0.96 -11.68
N ARG A 270 14.70 -1.56 -10.76
CA ARG A 270 15.57 -2.71 -11.05
C ARG A 270 14.99 -3.93 -10.38
N GLU A 271 15.12 -5.08 -11.05
CA GLU A 271 14.94 -6.36 -10.38
C GLU A 271 15.91 -6.47 -9.21
N PRO A 272 15.45 -6.92 -8.03
CA PRO A 272 16.36 -7.26 -6.95
C PRO A 272 17.38 -8.28 -7.47
N ARG A 273 18.68 -7.95 -7.38
CA ARG A 273 19.76 -8.83 -7.89
C ARG A 273 19.64 -10.26 -7.34
N LEU A 274 19.16 -10.40 -6.11
CA LEU A 274 18.91 -11.68 -5.45
C LEU A 274 17.79 -12.47 -6.13
N GLU A 275 16.66 -11.84 -6.47
CA GLU A 275 15.54 -12.53 -7.15
C GLU A 275 15.90 -12.94 -8.58
N ALA A 276 16.64 -12.08 -9.30
CA ALA A 276 17.18 -12.41 -10.61
C ALA A 276 18.20 -13.55 -10.54
N ALA A 277 19.01 -13.62 -9.49
CA ALA A 277 19.94 -14.73 -9.24
C ALA A 277 19.19 -16.02 -8.89
N LEU A 278 18.19 -15.96 -8.00
CA LEU A 278 17.38 -17.10 -7.59
C LEU A 278 16.56 -17.68 -8.74
N ARG A 279 16.00 -16.83 -9.63
CA ARG A 279 15.30 -17.30 -10.84
C ARG A 279 16.25 -17.98 -11.81
N ARG A 280 17.44 -17.41 -12.05
CA ARG A 280 18.48 -18.06 -12.88
C ARG A 280 18.90 -19.41 -12.31
N TRP A 281 19.13 -19.48 -11.00
CA TRP A 281 19.50 -20.72 -10.33
C TRP A 281 18.38 -21.78 -10.39
N ARG A 282 17.12 -21.40 -10.15
CA ARG A 282 15.98 -22.35 -10.26
C ARG A 282 15.76 -22.85 -11.68
N GLY A 283 15.95 -21.99 -12.69
CA GLY A 283 15.86 -22.40 -14.10
C GLY A 283 16.95 -23.38 -14.54
N GLN A 284 18.01 -23.54 -13.74
CA GLN A 284 19.08 -24.52 -13.97
C GLN A 284 18.83 -25.87 -13.27
N LEU A 285 17.79 -26.00 -12.44
CA LEU A 285 17.46 -27.28 -11.79
C LEU A 285 16.72 -28.21 -12.77
N PRO A 286 17.22 -29.45 -12.97
CA PRO A 286 16.56 -30.45 -13.80
C PRO A 286 15.16 -30.78 -13.27
N GLY A 287 14.14 -30.86 -14.14
CA GLY A 287 12.77 -31.25 -13.78
C GLY A 287 11.79 -30.11 -13.49
N SER A 288 12.13 -28.86 -13.84
CA SER A 288 11.27 -27.67 -13.65
C SER A 288 10.43 -27.28 -14.88
N ARG A 289 10.16 -28.20 -15.81
CA ARG A 289 9.26 -28.00 -16.95
C ARG A 289 7.98 -28.79 -16.78
#